data_AF-A0A397C9V1-F1
#
_entry.id   AF-A0A397C9V1-F1
#
_cell.length_a   1.000
_cell.length_b   1.000
_cell.length_c   1.000
_cell.angle_alpha   90.00
_cell.angle_beta   90.00
_cell.angle_gamma   90.00
#
_symmetry.space_group_name_H-M   'P 1'
#
loop_
_entity.id
_entity.type
_entity.pdbx_description
1 polymer ?
#
loop_
_entity_poly.entity_id
_entity_poly.type
_entity_poly.pdbx_seq_one_letter_code
_entity_poly.pdbx_strand_id
1 'polypeptide(L)'
;ANEVDLNRNWPTPFKEPKPVLPSSQTYPGTSPFSEPEAKGIGAWLHDKNSELAGWVDVHSAGGFILYPYGDIVEPIGNGDDAKFERLGRKVATATGFVVDASTIRTRGTEIFKALTQFAEEVENFDVNSTGC
;
A
#
# COMPACT_ATOMS: atom_id res chain seq x y z
N ALA A 1 -12.99 -17.12 -0.24
CA ALA A 1 -12.39 -15.78 -0.05
C ALA A 1 -13.54 -14.79 0.09
N ASN A 2 -13.53 -13.94 1.11
CA ASN A 2 -14.66 -13.05 1.43
C ASN A 2 -14.65 -11.73 0.63
N GLU A 3 -13.88 -11.67 -0.47
CA GLU A 3 -13.74 -10.48 -1.33
C GLU A 3 -13.33 -9.20 -0.56
N VAL A 4 -12.51 -9.36 0.48
CA VAL A 4 -11.97 -8.26 1.31
C VAL A 4 -10.59 -7.85 0.83
N ASP A 5 -10.36 -6.55 0.70
CA ASP A 5 -9.04 -5.95 0.52
C ASP A 5 -8.26 -6.03 1.84
N LEU A 6 -7.30 -6.96 1.91
CA LEU A 6 -6.46 -7.14 3.10
C LEU A 6 -5.59 -5.91 3.41
N ASN A 7 -5.32 -5.03 2.44
CA ASN A 7 -4.61 -3.77 2.65
C ASN A 7 -5.54 -2.65 3.16
N ARG A 8 -6.80 -2.97 3.46
CA ARG A 8 -7.77 -2.10 4.16
C ARG A 8 -8.36 -2.75 5.42
N ASN A 9 -8.00 -4.01 5.72
CA ASN A 9 -8.53 -4.78 6.85
C ASN A 9 -7.77 -4.55 8.18
N TRP A 10 -6.88 -3.56 8.24
CA TRP A 10 -6.07 -3.24 9.43
C TRP A 10 -6.73 -2.14 10.29
N PRO A 11 -6.47 -2.10 11.62
CA PRO A 11 -6.92 -1.00 12.45
C PRO A 11 -6.34 0.32 11.96
N THR A 12 -7.20 1.31 11.77
CA THR A 12 -6.82 2.65 11.32
C THR A 12 -7.53 3.72 12.16
N PRO A 13 -6.86 4.85 12.48
CA PRO A 13 -7.53 6.03 13.04
C PRO A 13 -8.46 6.72 12.02
N PHE A 14 -8.29 6.45 10.72
CA PHE A 14 -9.12 7.02 9.66
C PHE A 14 -10.50 6.40 9.66
N LYS A 15 -11.53 7.25 9.68
CA LYS A 15 -12.92 6.82 9.55
C LYS A 15 -13.43 7.19 8.18
N GLU A 16 -13.70 6.16 7.38
CA GLU A 16 -14.36 6.34 6.09
C GLU A 16 -15.69 7.08 6.29
N PRO A 17 -15.90 8.24 5.63
CA PRO A 17 -17.11 9.02 5.81
C PRO A 17 -18.35 8.31 5.24
N LYS A 18 -18.16 7.34 4.35
CA LYS A 18 -19.21 6.53 3.75
C LYS A 18 -18.84 5.04 3.83
N PRO A 19 -19.80 4.14 4.07
CA PRO A 19 -19.55 2.71 4.00
C PRO A 19 -19.06 2.29 2.61
N VAL A 20 -17.99 1.50 2.57
CA VAL A 20 -17.52 0.85 1.34
C VAL A 20 -18.32 -0.44 1.15
N LEU A 21 -18.86 -0.65 -0.05
CA LEU A 21 -19.71 -1.80 -0.35
C LEU A 21 -18.89 -3.09 -0.53
N PRO A 22 -19.45 -4.28 -0.20
CA PRO A 22 -18.78 -5.56 -0.41
C PRO A 22 -18.33 -5.83 -1.86
N SER A 23 -19.00 -5.23 -2.84
CA SER A 23 -18.64 -5.36 -4.25
C SER A 23 -17.46 -4.47 -4.68
N SER A 24 -16.92 -3.64 -3.78
CA SER A 24 -15.78 -2.75 -4.08
C SER A 24 -14.46 -3.52 -4.00
N GLN A 25 -13.54 -3.25 -4.93
CA GLN A 25 -12.18 -3.77 -4.86
C GLN A 25 -11.40 -3.30 -3.62
N THR A 26 -11.86 -2.24 -2.96
CA THR A 26 -11.28 -1.67 -1.73
C THR A 26 -12.11 -1.98 -0.47
N TYR A 27 -13.01 -2.97 -0.53
CA TYR A 27 -13.86 -3.30 0.60
C TYR A 27 -13.02 -3.72 1.83
N PRO A 28 -13.10 -3.00 2.97
CA PRO A 28 -12.23 -3.24 4.13
C PRO A 28 -12.66 -4.44 4.99
N GLY A 29 -13.78 -5.10 4.66
CA GLY A 29 -14.41 -6.10 5.51
C GLY A 29 -15.40 -5.50 6.51
N THR A 30 -15.95 -6.36 7.38
CA THR A 30 -16.98 -5.98 8.35
C THR A 30 -16.43 -5.28 9.59
N SER A 31 -15.14 -5.50 9.88
CA SER A 31 -14.40 -4.88 10.98
C SER A 31 -12.89 -5.02 10.74
N PRO A 32 -12.03 -4.22 11.40
CA PRO A 32 -10.59 -4.51 11.43
C PRO A 32 -10.33 -5.95 11.84
N PHE A 33 -9.42 -6.63 11.15
CA PHE A 33 -9.08 -8.04 11.34
C PHE A 33 -10.27 -9.01 11.23
N SER A 34 -11.27 -8.69 10.39
CA SER A 34 -12.33 -9.64 10.04
C SER A 34 -11.77 -10.87 9.32
N GLU A 35 -10.69 -10.70 8.55
CA GLU A 35 -10.08 -11.78 7.79
C GLU A 35 -9.03 -12.53 8.63
N PRO A 36 -9.07 -13.88 8.65
CA PRO A 36 -8.11 -14.67 9.42
C PRO A 36 -6.67 -14.44 8.98
N GLU A 37 -6.43 -14.09 7.71
CA GLU A 37 -5.12 -13.77 7.14
C GLU A 37 -4.51 -12.52 7.80
N ALA A 38 -5.24 -11.38 7.78
CA ALA A 38 -4.79 -10.14 8.40
C ALA A 38 -4.70 -10.28 9.94
N LYS A 39 -5.68 -10.96 10.54
CA LYS A 39 -5.70 -11.23 11.98
C LYS A 39 -4.49 -12.03 12.44
N GLY A 40 -4.10 -13.06 11.69
CA GLY A 40 -2.94 -13.91 12.00
C GLY A 40 -1.64 -13.13 11.96
N ILE A 41 -1.41 -12.35 10.90
CA ILE A 41 -0.21 -11.51 10.77
C ILE A 41 -0.18 -10.44 11.87
N GLY A 42 -1.30 -9.76 12.13
CA GLY A 42 -1.40 -8.76 13.19
C GLY A 42 -1.09 -9.33 14.58
N ALA A 43 -1.59 -10.53 14.89
CA ALA A 43 -1.29 -11.22 16.14
C ALA A 43 0.20 -11.58 16.26
N TRP A 44 0.82 -12.09 15.19
CA TRP A 44 2.24 -12.45 15.19
C TRP A 44 3.14 -11.21 15.31
N LEU A 45 2.85 -10.13 14.58
CA LEU A 45 3.59 -8.87 14.68
C LEU A 45 3.51 -8.28 16.09
N HIS A 46 2.34 -8.38 16.74
CA HIS A 46 2.16 -7.92 18.10
C HIS A 46 2.98 -8.75 19.10
N ASP A 47 2.91 -10.08 19.02
CA ASP A 47 3.67 -11.00 19.87
C ASP A 47 5.19 -10.81 19.71
N LYS A 48 5.63 -10.58 18.47
CA LYS A 48 7.06 -10.46 18.10
C LYS A 48 7.60 -9.04 18.10
N ASN A 49 6.82 -8.03 18.52
CA ASN A 49 7.22 -6.62 18.35
C ASN A 49 8.57 -6.26 18.99
N SER A 50 8.97 -6.97 20.05
CA SER A 50 10.23 -6.72 20.77
C SER A 50 11.45 -7.37 20.09
N GLU A 51 11.21 -8.31 19.18
CA GLU A 51 12.23 -9.02 18.40
C GLU A 51 12.44 -8.37 17.01
N LEU A 52 11.49 -7.53 16.57
CA LEU A 52 11.47 -6.95 15.24
C LEU A 52 12.05 -5.53 15.22
N ALA A 53 12.99 -5.30 14.29
CA ALA A 53 13.49 -3.95 14.00
C ALA A 53 12.55 -3.17 13.05
N GLY A 54 11.65 -3.86 12.35
CA GLY A 54 10.71 -3.28 11.40
C GLY A 54 10.12 -4.35 10.47
N TRP A 55 9.24 -3.94 9.55
CA TRP A 55 8.65 -4.79 8.52
C TRP A 55 8.59 -4.07 7.17
N VAL A 56 8.47 -4.85 6.10
CA VAL A 56 8.28 -4.37 4.73
C VAL A 56 7.06 -5.09 4.15
N ASP A 57 6.12 -4.32 3.63
CA ASP A 57 4.96 -4.83 2.89
C ASP A 57 5.18 -4.57 1.40
N VAL A 58 5.14 -5.63 0.58
CA VAL A 58 5.57 -5.59 -0.83
C VAL A 58 4.36 -5.73 -1.73
N HIS A 59 4.15 -4.71 -2.57
CA HIS A 59 3.07 -4.65 -3.54
C HIS A 59 3.61 -4.47 -4.95
N SER A 60 2.76 -4.76 -5.93
CA SER A 60 2.97 -4.45 -7.34
C SER A 60 1.67 -3.97 -7.97
N ALA A 61 1.68 -3.17 -9.04
CA ALA A 61 2.84 -2.59 -9.73
C ALA A 61 3.09 -1.12 -9.31
N GLY A 62 4.06 -0.45 -9.95
CA GLY A 62 4.22 1.01 -9.85
C GLY A 62 5.62 1.49 -9.46
N GLY A 63 6.45 0.62 -8.90
CA GLY A 63 7.85 0.93 -8.56
C GLY A 63 7.97 1.99 -7.47
N PHE A 64 7.23 1.88 -6.37
CA PHE A 64 7.26 2.88 -5.30
C PHE A 64 7.97 2.37 -4.05
N ILE A 65 8.62 3.29 -3.33
CA ILE A 65 9.04 3.10 -1.95
C ILE A 65 8.21 4.02 -1.07
N LEU A 66 7.32 3.42 -0.28
CA LEU A 66 6.32 4.10 0.51
C LEU A 66 6.58 3.90 2.00
N TYR A 67 6.31 4.94 2.79
CA TYR A 67 6.35 4.89 4.25
C TYR A 67 5.12 5.59 4.85
N PRO A 68 4.80 5.32 6.14
CA PRO A 68 3.60 5.86 6.78
C PRO A 68 3.52 7.39 6.78
N TYR A 69 2.32 7.98 6.90
CA TYR A 69 1.00 7.31 6.92
C TYR A 69 0.35 7.26 5.54
N GLY A 70 -0.54 6.28 5.34
CA GLY A 70 -1.37 6.15 4.13
C GLY A 70 -2.81 6.62 4.31
N ASP A 71 -3.25 6.83 5.55
CA ASP A 71 -4.64 7.02 5.96
C ASP A 71 -4.91 8.39 6.59
N ILE A 72 -3.87 9.12 7.00
CA ILE A 72 -4.01 10.43 7.66
C ILE A 72 -3.12 11.53 7.07
N VAL A 73 -3.48 12.77 7.44
CA VAL A 73 -2.91 14.13 7.23
C VAL A 73 -1.56 14.47 7.84
N GLU A 74 -1.27 13.79 8.92
CA GLU A 74 -0.29 14.24 9.89
C GLU A 74 1.07 13.58 9.62
N PRO A 75 2.17 14.24 9.98
CA PRO A 75 3.49 13.62 9.97
C PRO A 75 3.55 12.48 10.99
N ILE A 76 4.49 11.55 10.80
CA ILE A 76 4.80 10.50 11.79
C ILE A 76 5.20 11.14 13.12
N GLY A 77 5.98 12.22 13.06
CA GLY A 77 6.45 12.97 14.22
C GLY A 77 7.78 12.43 14.76
N ASN A 78 8.25 13.03 15.86
CA ASN A 78 9.47 12.64 16.58
C ASN A 78 10.75 12.55 15.72
N GLY A 79 10.77 13.24 14.57
CA GLY A 79 11.87 13.20 13.60
C GLY A 79 11.92 11.91 12.76
N ASP A 80 10.91 11.04 12.84
CA ASP A 80 10.90 9.76 12.11
C ASP A 80 10.57 9.94 10.63
N ASP A 81 9.79 10.96 10.25
CA ASP A 81 9.53 11.30 8.84
C ASP A 81 10.84 11.42 8.04
N ALA A 82 11.80 12.19 8.55
CA ALA A 82 13.09 12.41 7.90
C ALA A 82 13.97 11.14 7.88
N LYS A 83 13.81 10.23 8.85
CA LYS A 83 14.53 8.94 8.86
C LYS A 83 13.96 8.01 7.80
N PHE A 84 12.64 7.90 7.69
CA PHE A 84 11.97 7.07 6.70
C PHE A 84 12.18 7.60 5.28
N GLU A 85 12.12 8.91 5.07
CA GLU A 85 12.47 9.51 3.78
C GLU A 85 13.91 9.16 3.36
N ARG A 86 14.87 9.30 4.27
CA ARG A 86 16.27 8.96 4.01
C ARG A 86 16.45 7.47 3.72
N LEU A 87 15.78 6.60 4.47
CA LEU A 87 15.79 5.16 4.24
C LEU A 87 15.24 4.84 2.85
N GLY A 88 14.08 5.39 2.50
CA GLY A 88 13.45 5.18 1.20
C GLY A 88 14.35 5.60 0.04
N ARG A 89 15.01 6.76 0.12
CA ARG A 89 15.97 7.22 -0.90
C ARG A 89 17.15 6.26 -1.09
N LYS A 90 17.67 5.73 0.01
CA LYS A 90 18.77 4.74 -0.04
C LYS A 90 18.30 3.42 -0.66
N VAL A 91 17.09 2.96 -0.35
CA VAL A 91 16.50 1.77 -0.97
C VAL A 91 16.33 1.98 -2.47
N ALA A 92 15.72 3.09 -2.90
CA ALA A 92 15.55 3.41 -4.33
C ALA A 92 16.91 3.46 -5.08
N THR A 93 17.92 4.08 -4.47
CA THR A 93 19.29 4.10 -5.02
C THR A 93 19.86 2.69 -5.16
N ALA A 94 19.71 1.84 -4.14
CA ALA A 94 20.27 0.49 -4.12
C ALA A 94 19.58 -0.47 -5.09
N THR A 95 18.27 -0.30 -5.32
CA THR A 95 17.50 -1.14 -6.24
C THR A 95 17.58 -0.68 -7.69
N GLY A 96 18.19 0.48 -7.96
CA GLY A 96 18.26 1.06 -9.31
C GLY A 96 16.91 1.59 -9.81
N PHE A 97 15.90 1.67 -8.94
CA PHE A 97 14.63 2.29 -9.26
C PHE A 97 14.81 3.82 -9.33
N VAL A 98 14.54 4.41 -10.50
CA VAL A 98 14.51 5.86 -10.68
C VAL A 98 13.16 6.40 -10.20
N VAL A 99 12.94 6.34 -8.89
CA VAL A 99 11.69 6.78 -8.25
C VAL A 99 12.00 7.56 -6.98
N ASP A 100 11.29 8.66 -6.78
CA ASP A 100 11.40 9.43 -5.56
C ASP A 100 10.77 8.66 -4.39
N ALA A 101 11.53 8.51 -3.30
CA ALA A 101 10.97 8.04 -2.04
C ALA A 101 9.94 9.06 -1.56
N SER A 102 8.73 8.60 -1.30
CA SER A 102 7.61 9.47 -1.02
C SER A 102 6.65 8.84 -0.02
N THR A 103 5.88 9.69 0.66
CA THR A 103 4.76 9.20 1.47
C THR A 103 3.71 8.57 0.56
N ILE A 104 2.92 7.62 1.08
CA ILE A 104 1.73 7.08 0.37
C ILE A 104 0.85 8.24 -0.12
N ARG A 105 0.75 9.33 0.65
CA ARG A 105 -0.01 10.53 0.31
C ARG A 105 0.45 11.21 -0.97
N THR A 106 1.75 11.33 -1.20
CA THR A 106 2.28 12.08 -2.36
C THR A 106 1.94 11.39 -3.69
N ARG A 107 1.79 10.05 -3.69
CA ARG A 107 1.58 9.27 -4.91
C ARG A 107 0.20 8.60 -4.98
N GLY A 108 -0.64 8.66 -3.94
CA GLY A 108 -1.93 7.94 -3.89
C GLY A 108 -2.84 8.19 -5.11
N THR A 109 -2.96 9.44 -5.56
CA THR A 109 -3.75 9.79 -6.76
C THR A 109 -3.06 9.34 -8.06
N GLU A 110 -1.73 9.37 -8.12
CA GLU A 110 -0.95 8.92 -9.28
C GLU A 110 -0.97 7.38 -9.39
N ILE A 111 -0.98 6.67 -8.27
CA ILE A 111 -1.12 5.22 -8.18
C ILE A 111 -2.51 4.80 -8.63
N PHE A 112 -3.56 5.46 -8.14
CA PHE A 112 -4.93 5.19 -8.59
C PHE A 112 -5.05 5.37 -10.11
N LYS A 113 -4.54 6.50 -10.64
CA LYS A 113 -4.53 6.75 -12.09
C LYS A 113 -3.68 5.74 -12.86
N ALA A 114 -2.49 5.37 -12.37
CA ALA A 114 -1.62 4.40 -13.02
C ALA A 114 -2.25 3.00 -13.04
N LEU A 115 -2.94 2.58 -11.97
CA LEU A 115 -3.60 1.29 -11.90
C LEU A 115 -4.86 1.24 -12.79
N THR A 116 -5.65 2.30 -12.82
CA THR A 116 -6.82 2.38 -13.73
C THR A 116 -6.40 2.50 -15.18
N GLN A 117 -5.37 3.29 -15.48
CA GLN A 117 -4.90 3.51 -16.85
C GLN A 117 -4.12 2.30 -17.38
N PHE A 118 -3.34 1.60 -16.55
CA PHE A 118 -2.72 0.33 -16.92
C PHE A 118 -3.76 -0.75 -17.22
N ALA A 119 -4.87 -0.82 -16.47
CA ALA A 119 -5.96 -1.74 -16.76
C ALA A 119 -6.62 -1.44 -18.12
N GLU A 120 -6.87 -0.16 -18.44
CA GLU A 120 -7.37 0.26 -19.76
C GLU A 120 -6.37 -0.03 -20.88
N GLU A 121 -5.07 0.15 -20.66
CA GLU A 121 -4.03 -0.10 -21.66
C GLU A 121 -3.81 -1.59 -21.91
N VAL A 122 -3.92 -2.44 -20.89
CA VAL A 122 -3.85 -3.91 -21.02
C VAL A 122 -5.04 -4.45 -21.82
N GLU A 123 -6.24 -3.90 -21.64
CA GLU A 123 -7.40 -4.26 -22.47
C GLU A 123 -7.21 -3.90 -23.95
N ASN A 124 -6.42 -2.86 -24.23
CA ASN A 124 -6.09 -2.42 -25.59
C ASN A 124 -4.80 -3.08 -26.16
N PHE A 125 -4.12 -3.91 -25.38
CA PHE A 125 -2.88 -4.57 -25.78
C PHE A 125 -3.19 -5.85 -26.57
N ASP A 126 -3.41 -5.71 -27.87
CA ASP A 126 -3.61 -6.85 -28.76
C ASP A 126 -2.27 -7.56 -29.04
N VAL A 127 -2.05 -8.70 -28.37
CA VAL A 127 -0.85 -9.55 -28.52
C VAL A 127 -0.67 -10.16 -29.91
N ASN A 128 -1.58 -9.89 -30.85
CA ASN A 128 -1.49 -10.34 -32.24
C ASN A 128 -0.94 -9.29 -33.22
N SER A 129 -0.48 -8.12 -32.76
CA SER A 129 0.21 -7.16 -33.62
C SER A 129 1.63 -7.65 -33.96
N THR A 130 1.74 -8.54 -34.95
CA THR A 130 3.00 -8.95 -35.57
C THR A 130 3.49 -7.86 -36.53
N GLY A 131 4.01 -6.76 -35.97
CA GLY A 131 4.72 -5.73 -36.72
C GLY A 131 6.07 -5.45 -36.07
N CYS A 132 7.13 -6.08 -36.59
CA CYS A 132 8.51 -5.68 -36.36
C CYS A 132 8.83 -4.37 -37.10
#